data_AF-A0A2T4VXG2-F1
#
_entry.id   AF-A0A2T4VXG2-F1
#
_cell.length_a   1.000
_cell.length_b   1.000
_cell.length_c   1.000
_cell.angle_alpha   90.00
_cell.angle_beta   90.00
_cell.angle_gamma   90.00
#
_symmetry.space_group_name_H-M   'P 1'
#
loop_
_entity.id
_entity.type
_entity.pdbx_description
1 polymer ?
#
loop_
_entity_poly.entity_id
_entity_poly.type
_entity_poly.pdbx_seq_one_letter_code
_entity_poly.pdbx_strand_id
1 'polypeptide(L)'
;MKWIFLYLNITISVMSFVFVKISVTRQEVVFNLLNTIHIPHNIFYWLGFICYSSTFFVYAFLIAQFPLQIAQTIVTCSIIVIITLISSLFWQEPFYWTTTVGIGLITAGMTLLSFN
;
A
#
# COMPACT_ATOMS: atom_id res chain seq x y z
N MET A 1 8.71 -11.36 17.99
CA MET A 1 9.39 -11.01 16.72
C MET A 1 8.45 -10.99 15.52
N LYS A 2 7.58 -12.00 15.34
CA LYS A 2 6.72 -12.13 14.14
C LYS A 2 5.88 -10.90 13.78
N TRP A 3 5.27 -10.28 14.79
CA TRP A 3 4.43 -9.08 14.63
C TRP A 3 5.21 -7.83 14.23
N ILE A 4 6.50 -7.73 14.60
CA ILE A 4 7.34 -6.56 14.26
C ILE A 4 7.56 -6.50 12.75
N PHE A 5 7.86 -7.64 12.12
CA PHE A 5 7.98 -7.72 10.66
C PHE A 5 6.67 -7.39 9.95
N LEU A 6 5.53 -7.74 10.56
CA LEU A 6 4.21 -7.44 10.02
C LEU A 6 3.94 -5.94 10.03
N TYR A 7 4.14 -5.27 11.17
CA TYR A 7 4.02 -3.81 11.26
C TYR A 7 5.00 -3.10 10.32
N LEU A 8 6.26 -3.56 10.25
CA LEU A 8 7.27 -2.99 9.36
C LEU A 8 6.88 -3.14 7.88
N ASN A 9 6.34 -4.29 7.49
CA ASN A 9 5.89 -4.51 6.12
C ASN A 9 4.75 -3.55 5.74
N ILE A 10 3.77 -3.41 6.62
CA ILE A 10 2.62 -2.52 6.39
C ILE A 10 3.08 -1.07 6.24
N THR A 11 3.97 -0.58 7.12
CA THR A 11 4.44 0.81 7.05
C THR A 11 5.23 1.09 5.78
N ILE A 12 6.15 0.21 5.38
CA ILE A 12 6.93 0.37 4.14
C ILE A 12 6.01 0.29 2.91
N SER A 13 5.01 -0.60 2.92
CA SER A 13 4.03 -0.72 1.84
C SER A 13 3.25 0.57 1.64
N VAL A 14 2.69 1.11 2.73
CA VAL A 14 1.90 2.34 2.71
C VAL A 14 2.76 3.51 2.20
N MET A 15 3.99 3.63 2.69
CA MET A 15 4.92 4.67 2.25
C MET A 15 5.21 4.57 0.76
N SER A 16 5.38 3.36 0.22
CA SER A 16 5.55 3.15 -1.22
C SER A 16 4.38 3.70 -2.03
N PHE A 17 3.14 3.36 -1.66
CA PHE A 17 1.95 3.86 -2.36
C PHE A 17 1.81 5.38 -2.29
N VAL A 18 2.12 5.98 -1.14
CA VAL A 18 2.10 7.44 -0.95
C VAL A 18 3.16 8.10 -1.84
N PHE A 19 4.40 7.60 -1.87
CA PHE A 19 5.45 8.15 -2.72
C PHE A 19 5.15 8.01 -4.21
N VAL A 20 4.58 6.87 -4.61
CA VAL A 20 4.14 6.66 -5.99
C VAL A 20 3.04 7.67 -6.35
N LYS A 21 2.05 7.88 -5.47
CA LYS A 21 0.98 8.87 -5.71
C LYS A 21 1.54 10.29 -5.85
N ILE A 22 2.46 10.70 -4.97
CA ILE A 22 3.16 12.00 -5.08
C ILE A 22 3.88 12.13 -6.42
N SER A 23 4.55 11.07 -6.86
CA SER A 23 5.30 11.05 -8.11
C SER A 23 4.39 11.26 -9.32
N VAL A 24 3.22 10.61 -9.32
CA VAL A 24 2.23 10.74 -10.40
C VAL A 24 1.57 12.12 -10.37
N THR A 25 1.18 12.64 -9.21
CA THR A 25 0.56 13.97 -9.11
C THR A 25 1.52 15.09 -9.49
N ARG A 26 2.83 14.96 -9.22
CA ARG A 26 3.85 15.95 -9.60
C ARG A 26 4.20 15.90 -11.08
N GLN A 27 3.89 14.81 -11.77
CA GLN A 27 4.12 14.66 -13.20
C GLN A 27 2.90 15.24 -13.95
N GLU A 28 2.75 16.57 -13.90
CA GLU A 28 1.81 17.27 -14.77
C GLU A 28 2.10 16.92 -16.24
N VAL A 29 1.05 16.56 -16.95
CA VAL A 29 1.04 15.76 -18.17
C VAL A 29 1.75 16.46 -19.33
N VAL A 30 2.90 15.91 -19.74
CA VAL A 30 3.31 15.90 -21.15
C VAL A 30 3.45 14.44 -21.56
N PHE A 31 2.32 13.73 -21.61
CA PHE A 31 2.25 12.41 -22.24
C PHE A 31 2.33 12.60 -23.76
N ASN A 32 3.55 12.74 -24.28
CA ASN A 32 3.80 12.64 -25.70
C ASN A 32 4.01 11.16 -26.02
N LEU A 33 3.00 10.51 -26.62
CA LEU A 33 2.96 9.06 -26.92
C LEU A 33 4.11 8.58 -27.83
N LEU A 34 4.91 9.50 -28.38
CA LEU A 34 6.07 9.22 -29.23
C LEU A 34 7.41 9.14 -28.47
N ASN A 35 7.46 9.45 -27.17
CA ASN A 35 8.69 9.42 -26.37
C ASN A 35 8.65 8.31 -25.31
N THR A 36 8.44 7.08 -25.79
CA THR A 36 8.02 5.88 -25.05
C THR A 36 9.02 5.31 -24.04
N ILE A 37 10.22 5.88 -23.87
CA ILE A 37 11.21 5.41 -22.88
C ILE A 37 11.87 6.60 -22.19
N HIS A 38 11.08 7.51 -21.62
CA HIS A 38 11.59 8.37 -20.57
C HIS A 38 11.41 7.65 -19.23
N ILE A 39 12.49 7.02 -18.75
CA ILE A 39 12.60 6.66 -17.34
C ILE A 39 12.30 7.94 -16.56
N PRO A 40 11.26 7.98 -15.70
CA PRO A 40 10.96 9.18 -14.96
C PRO A 40 12.17 9.52 -14.09
N HIS A 41 12.83 10.64 -14.39
CA HIS A 41 13.94 11.17 -13.59
C HIS A 41 13.40 11.85 -12.32
N ASN A 42 12.36 11.25 -11.72
CA ASN A 42 11.71 11.72 -10.51
C ASN A 42 12.25 10.90 -9.36
N ILE A 43 12.98 11.56 -8.46
CA ILE A 43 13.55 10.96 -7.25
C ILE A 43 12.48 10.24 -6.40
N PHE A 44 11.26 10.79 -6.35
CA PHE A 44 10.12 10.21 -5.63
C PHE A 44 9.66 8.88 -6.24
N TYR A 45 9.74 8.71 -7.56
CA TYR A 45 9.35 7.47 -8.22
C TYR A 45 10.33 6.34 -7.84
N TRP A 46 11.63 6.63 -7.89
CA TRP A 46 12.67 5.70 -7.48
C TRP A 46 12.59 5.36 -5.98
N LEU A 47 12.32 6.35 -5.12
CA LEU A 47 12.05 6.12 -3.70
C LEU A 47 10.85 5.19 -3.49
N GLY A 48 9.73 5.45 -4.17
CA GLY A 48 8.55 4.60 -4.13
C GLY A 48 8.84 3.16 -4.58
N PHE A 49 9.60 3.00 -5.67
CA PHE A 49 10.00 1.70 -6.22
C PHE A 49 10.93 0.92 -5.28
N ILE A 50 11.91 1.58 -4.65
CA ILE A 50 12.81 0.95 -3.68
C ILE A 50 12.01 0.51 -2.44
N CYS A 51 11.11 1.36 -1.93
CA CYS A 51 10.20 0.97 -0.84
C CYS A 51 9.31 -0.22 -1.21
N TYR A 52 8.78 -0.24 -2.44
CA TYR A 52 7.97 -1.36 -2.93
C TYR A 52 8.79 -2.66 -2.96
N SER A 53 10.02 -2.59 -3.50
CA SER A 53 10.93 -3.73 -3.55
C SER A 53 11.31 -4.22 -2.15
N SER A 54 11.59 -3.30 -1.22
CA SER A 54 11.88 -3.63 0.18
C SER A 54 10.70 -4.36 0.85
N THR A 55 9.47 -3.94 0.56
CA THR A 55 8.25 -4.59 1.05
C THR A 55 8.22 -6.06 0.65
N PHE A 56 8.58 -6.38 -0.59
CA PHE A 56 8.62 -7.77 -1.06
C PHE A 56 9.59 -8.63 -0.24
N PHE A 57 10.80 -8.12 0.04
CA PHE A 57 11.77 -8.84 0.87
C PHE A 57 11.24 -9.07 2.30
N VAL A 58 10.66 -8.06 2.93
CA VAL A 58 10.08 -8.19 4.28
C VAL A 58 8.90 -9.18 4.28
N TYR A 59 8.09 -9.19 3.21
CA TYR A 59 6.97 -10.10 3.05
C TYR A 59 7.43 -11.56 2.90
N ALA A 60 8.54 -11.81 2.20
CA ALA A 60 9.13 -13.15 2.12
C ALA A 60 9.47 -13.71 3.52
N PHE A 61 9.99 -12.87 4.42
CA PHE A 61 10.23 -13.26 5.82
C PHE A 61 8.94 -13.49 6.61
N LEU A 62 7.84 -12.80 6.28
CA LEU A 62 6.53 -12.99 6.92
C LEU A 62 5.89 -14.34 6.58
N ILE A 63 5.99 -14.77 5.33
CA ILE A 63 5.46 -16.06 4.88
C ILE A 63 6.19 -17.23 5.56
N ALA A 64 7.46 -17.07 5.93
CA ALA A 64 8.18 -18.07 6.71
C ALA A 64 7.61 -18.25 8.15
N GLN A 65 6.79 -17.31 8.64
CA GLN A 65 6.32 -17.28 10.03
C GLN A 65 4.81 -17.42 10.19
N PHE A 66 4.04 -17.15 9.14
CA PHE A 66 2.58 -17.19 9.08
C PHE A 66 2.11 -17.98 7.85
N PRO A 67 0.95 -18.65 7.92
CA PRO A 67 0.34 -19.23 6.73
C PRO A 67 0.00 -18.11 5.74
N LEU A 68 0.27 -18.38 4.46
CA LEU A 68 0.18 -17.41 3.36
C LEU A 68 -1.17 -16.65 3.35
N GLN A 69 -2.27 -17.36 3.56
CA GLN A 69 -3.62 -16.81 3.56
C GLN A 69 -3.81 -15.74 4.64
N ILE A 70 -3.36 -16.01 5.86
CA ILE A 70 -3.50 -15.06 6.98
C ILE A 70 -2.57 -13.87 6.77
N ALA A 71 -1.32 -14.11 6.38
CA ALA A 71 -0.34 -13.05 6.17
C ALA A 71 -0.79 -12.06 5.08
N GLN A 72 -1.21 -12.57 3.91
CA GLN A 72 -1.68 -11.73 2.82
C GLN A 72 -2.93 -10.95 3.21
N THR A 73 -3.90 -11.60 3.85
CA THR A 73 -5.17 -10.97 4.26
C THR A 73 -4.93 -9.84 5.26
N ILE A 74 -4.10 -10.05 6.29
CA ILE A 74 -3.80 -9.02 7.30
C ILE A 74 -3.11 -7.82 6.66
N VAL A 75 -2.10 -8.06 5.82
CA VAL A 75 -1.32 -7.01 5.19
C VAL A 75 -2.17 -6.18 4.24
N THR A 76 -2.94 -6.81 3.34
CA THR A 76 -3.78 -6.09 2.37
C THR A 76 -4.88 -5.29 3.04
N CYS A 77 -5.58 -5.86 4.02
CA CYS A 77 -6.63 -5.15 4.75
C CYS A 77 -6.06 -3.93 5.47
N SER A 78 -4.93 -4.10 6.17
CA SER A 78 -4.28 -3.01 6.91
C SER A 78 -3.82 -1.89 5.98
N ILE A 79 -3.23 -2.24 4.83
CA ILE A 79 -2.81 -1.29 3.80
C ILE A 79 -4.01 -0.49 3.28
N ILE A 80 -5.13 -1.15 2.95
CA ILE A 80 -6.34 -0.48 2.45
C ILE A 80 -6.87 0.52 3.47
N VAL A 81 -6.99 0.13 4.74
CA VAL A 81 -7.48 1.01 5.81
C VAL A 81 -6.56 2.22 5.99
N ILE A 82 -5.24 2.00 6.04
CA ILE A 82 -4.30 3.10 6.24
C ILE A 82 -4.25 4.03 5.03
N ILE A 83 -4.23 3.49 3.80
CA ILE A 83 -4.22 4.30 2.58
C ILE A 83 -5.49 5.12 2.45
N THR A 84 -6.66 4.54 2.72
CA THR A 84 -7.93 5.29 2.65
C THR A 84 -7.95 6.45 3.64
N LEU A 85 -7.44 6.24 4.87
CA LEU A 85 -7.27 7.31 5.86
C LEU A 85 -6.27 8.37 5.39
N ILE A 86 -5.09 7.96 4.92
CA ILE A 86 -4.04 8.89 4.44
C ILE A 86 -4.54 9.67 3.23
N SER A 87 -5.23 9.03 2.29
CA SER A 87 -5.73 9.68 1.07
C SER A 87 -6.78 10.74 1.40
N SER A 88 -7.68 10.44 2.34
CA SER A 88 -8.64 11.42 2.84
C SER A 88 -7.95 12.58 3.58
N LEU A 89 -6.92 12.31 4.37
CA LEU A 89 -6.23 13.33 5.16
C LEU A 89 -5.31 14.24 4.32
N PHE A 90 -4.48 13.66 3.46
CA PHE A 90 -3.45 14.37 2.68
C PHE A 90 -3.96 14.91 1.34
N TRP A 91 -4.80 14.16 0.64
CA TRP A 91 -5.32 14.57 -0.68
C TRP A 91 -6.75 15.10 -0.64
N GLN A 92 -7.40 15.14 0.55
CA GLN A 92 -8.77 15.61 0.74
C GLN A 92 -9.76 14.94 -0.23
N GLU A 93 -9.52 13.66 -0.57
CA GLU A 93 -10.42 12.91 -1.43
C GLU A 93 -11.77 12.68 -0.74
N PRO A 94 -12.89 12.72 -1.51
CA PRO A 94 -14.23 12.64 -0.94
C PRO A 94 -14.41 11.33 -0.18
N PHE A 95 -14.56 11.44 1.13
CA PHE A 95 -14.75 10.32 2.03
C PHE A 95 -16.25 10.03 2.20
N TYR A 96 -16.79 9.18 1.33
CA TYR A 96 -18.18 8.77 1.40
C TYR A 96 -18.45 7.81 2.58
N TRP A 97 -19.68 7.82 3.09
CA TRP A 97 -20.12 6.91 4.14
C TRP A 97 -19.98 5.42 3.73
N THR A 98 -20.09 5.15 2.43
CA THR A 98 -19.85 3.82 1.84
C THR A 98 -18.42 3.33 2.07
N THR A 99 -17.43 4.21 2.12
CA THR A 99 -16.03 3.87 2.38
C THR A 99 -15.85 3.35 3.79
N THR A 100 -16.49 3.97 4.78
CA THR A 100 -16.48 3.51 6.18
C THR A 100 -17.14 2.15 6.33
N VAL A 101 -18.29 1.94 5.67
CA VAL A 101 -18.96 0.64 5.65
C VAL A 101 -18.09 -0.43 4.99
N GLY A 102 -17.42 -0.08 3.88
CA GLY A 102 -16.48 -0.96 3.19
C GLY A 102 -15.30 -1.37 4.08
N ILE A 103 -14.69 -0.42 4.80
CA ILE A 103 -13.64 -0.70 5.79
C ILE A 103 -14.15 -1.66 6.87
N GLY A 104 -15.36 -1.41 7.40
CA GLY A 104 -16.00 -2.30 8.38
C GLY A 104 -16.14 -3.74 7.84
N LEU A 105 -16.61 -3.90 6.61
CA LEU A 105 -16.76 -5.20 5.95
C LEU A 105 -15.42 -5.91 5.73
N ILE A 106 -14.38 -5.18 5.32
CA ILE A 106 -13.03 -5.72 5.12
C ILE A 106 -12.44 -6.20 6.44
N THR A 107 -12.58 -5.41 7.52
CA THR A 107 -12.09 -5.82 8.85
C THR A 107 -12.85 -7.03 9.40
N ALA A 108 -14.17 -7.09 9.20
CA ALA A 108 -14.96 -8.26 9.57
C ALA A 108 -14.53 -9.51 8.79
N GLY A 109 -14.35 -9.39 7.46
CA GLY A 109 -13.86 -10.48 6.62
C GLY A 109 -12.47 -10.97 7.03
N MET A 110 -11.56 -10.06 7.39
CA MET A 110 -10.24 -10.38 7.92
C MET A 110 -10.32 -11.20 9.22
N THR A 111 -11.19 -10.80 10.17
CA THR A 111 -11.35 -11.57 11.41
C THR A 111 -11.87 -12.98 11.15
N LEU A 112 -12.86 -13.14 10.26
CA LEU A 112 -13.38 -14.45 9.86
C LEU A 112 -12.30 -15.33 9.23
N LEU A 113 -11.47 -14.79 8.33
CA LEU A 113 -10.37 -15.51 7.70
C LEU A 113 -9.24 -15.86 8.67
N SER A 114 -9.05 -15.07 9.72
CA SER A 114 -8.00 -15.30 10.72
C SER A 114 -8.38 -16.32 11.79
N PHE A 115 -9.68 -16.56 12.01
CA PHE A 115 -10.18 -17.51 13.02
C PHE A 115 -10.36 -18.95 12.50
N ASN A 116 -10.10 -19.18 11.21
CA ASN A 116 -10.13 -20.51 10.59
C ASN A 116 -8.71 -21.08 10.45
#